data_AF-A0AAD4CTW2-F1
#
_entry.id   AF-A0AAD4CTW2-F1
#
_cell.length_a   1.000
_cell.length_b   1.000
_cell.length_c   1.000
_cell.angle_alpha   90.00
_cell.angle_beta   90.00
_cell.angle_gamma   90.00
#
_symmetry.space_group_name_H-M   'P 1'
#
loop_
_entity.id
_entity.type
_entity.pdbx_description
1 polymer ?
#
loop_
_entity_poly.entity_id
_entity_poly.type
_entity_poly.pdbx_seq_one_letter_code
_entity_poly.pdbx_strand_id
1 'polypeptide(L)'
;MSPPLPNATTLNFFPDEIWSGKEIHLTERYPSIWKLGKNVDQNWYRLVSEKDIREKRTPHAVAGFDCTYIGGLIPDNATSFHVTILMQLPYHGTEFHPASVRARQASEKPCYHAQARLDALISIADHGCRFPPRLMAHSTQKQDENGLVPGGWIVYCVHTRTRGVLLMKSHLCPSIRTRGAIFFDYPRESRDLIRSLVKAAYNELESAKVSIRNEEVDLYWDECSSELQYCYWNVLAISL
;
A
#
# COMPACT_ATOMS: atom_id res chain seq x y z
N MET A 1 -37.77 14.85 9.11
CA MET A 1 -37.28 13.57 8.54
C MET A 1 -35.86 13.81 8.08
N SER A 2 -34.88 13.22 8.75
CA SER A 2 -33.49 13.27 8.29
C SER A 2 -33.38 12.46 6.99
N PRO A 3 -32.61 12.94 5.99
CA PRO A 3 -32.39 12.17 4.78
C PRO A 3 -31.74 10.83 5.13
N PRO A 4 -32.06 9.74 4.40
CA PRO A 4 -31.42 8.46 4.60
C PRO A 4 -29.90 8.60 4.40
N LEU A 5 -29.12 8.00 5.31
CA LEU A 5 -27.67 7.93 5.18
C LEU A 5 -27.32 7.25 3.84
N PRO A 6 -26.38 7.80 3.05
CA PRO A 6 -25.96 7.15 1.82
C PRO A 6 -25.41 5.76 2.13
N ASN A 7 -25.80 4.77 1.33
CA ASN A 7 -25.30 3.40 1.43
C ASN A 7 -23.75 3.40 1.45
N ALA A 8 -23.14 2.59 2.32
CA ALA A 8 -21.69 2.48 2.52
C ALA A 8 -20.90 2.06 1.26
N THR A 9 -21.60 1.73 0.16
CA THR A 9 -21.05 1.30 -1.13
C THR A 9 -20.56 2.45 -2.03
N THR A 10 -20.71 3.71 -1.61
CA THR A 10 -20.34 4.91 -2.41
C THR A 10 -19.25 5.80 -1.78
N LEU A 11 -18.69 5.43 -0.61
CA LEU A 11 -17.63 6.21 0.02
C LEU A 11 -16.28 5.93 -0.62
N ASN A 12 -15.81 6.85 -1.46
CA ASN A 12 -14.43 6.91 -1.91
C ASN A 12 -13.64 7.84 -0.98
N PHE A 13 -12.71 7.28 -0.19
CA PHE A 13 -11.83 8.05 0.70
C PHE A 13 -10.62 8.66 -0.03
N PHE A 14 -10.37 8.22 -1.27
CA PHE A 14 -9.26 8.65 -2.11
C PHE A 14 -9.70 9.17 -3.49
N PRO A 15 -10.64 10.15 -3.56
CA PRO A 15 -11.07 10.72 -4.83
C PRO A 15 -9.94 11.53 -5.48
N ASP A 16 -9.74 11.34 -6.79
CA ASP A 16 -8.69 12.02 -7.54
C ASP A 16 -8.81 13.55 -7.46
N GLU A 17 -10.03 14.09 -7.34
CA GLU A 17 -10.30 15.53 -7.23
C GLU A 17 -9.68 16.16 -5.97
N ILE A 18 -9.47 15.36 -4.93
CA ILE A 18 -8.88 15.82 -3.66
C ILE A 18 -7.40 15.46 -3.60
N TRP A 19 -7.02 14.26 -4.06
CA TRP A 19 -5.69 13.73 -3.85
C TRP A 19 -4.73 14.03 -5.00
N SER A 20 -5.20 14.07 -6.24
CA SER A 20 -4.35 14.32 -7.39
C SER A 20 -3.77 15.73 -7.34
N GLY A 21 -2.47 15.84 -7.62
CA GLY A 21 -1.74 17.09 -7.58
C GLY A 21 -1.29 17.56 -6.20
N LYS A 22 -1.68 16.89 -5.09
CA LYS A 22 -1.17 17.22 -3.75
C LYS A 22 0.34 17.01 -3.68
N GLU A 23 1.00 17.90 -2.95
CA GLU A 23 2.41 17.77 -2.60
C GLU A 23 2.54 17.08 -1.25
N ILE A 24 3.42 16.09 -1.17
CA ILE A 24 3.77 15.39 0.07
C ILE A 24 5.25 15.60 0.36
N HIS A 25 5.53 15.92 1.61
CA HIS A 25 6.89 16.15 2.10
C HIS A 25 7.27 14.98 2.97
N LEU A 26 8.26 14.20 2.53
CA LEU A 26 8.73 13.03 3.25
C LEU A 26 10.03 13.35 3.96
N THR A 27 10.13 12.89 5.19
CA THR A 27 11.20 13.28 6.13
C THR A 27 12.12 12.12 6.48
N GLU A 28 11.71 10.88 6.26
CA GLU A 28 12.43 9.69 6.70
C GLU A 28 13.06 8.95 5.51
N ARG A 29 14.17 8.26 5.79
CA ARG A 29 15.11 7.62 4.85
C ARG A 29 15.83 8.60 3.91
N TYR A 30 15.10 9.32 3.07
CA TYR A 30 15.62 10.32 2.14
C TYR A 30 14.65 11.51 2.04
N PRO A 31 14.91 12.62 2.76
CA PRO A 31 14.03 13.78 2.75
C PRO A 31 13.76 14.29 1.33
N SER A 32 12.50 14.30 0.93
CA SER A 32 12.10 14.51 -0.46
C SER A 32 10.66 15.00 -0.59
N ILE A 33 10.35 15.63 -1.72
CA ILE A 33 9.05 16.20 -2.01
C ILE A 33 8.51 15.54 -3.29
N TRP A 34 7.25 15.12 -3.22
CA TRP A 34 6.60 14.39 -4.29
C TRP A 34 5.22 14.98 -4.58
N LYS A 35 4.83 14.97 -5.84
CA LYS A 35 3.50 15.35 -6.29
C LYS A 35 2.68 14.11 -6.64
N LEU A 36 1.49 14.00 -6.06
CA LEU A 36 0.56 12.91 -6.34
C LEU A 36 -0.01 13.04 -7.75
N GLY A 37 -0.07 11.92 -8.46
CA GLY A 37 -0.66 11.76 -9.78
C GLY A 37 -2.06 11.16 -9.71
N LYS A 38 -2.34 10.17 -10.56
CA LYS A 38 -3.62 9.46 -10.58
C LYS A 38 -3.66 8.36 -9.53
N ASN A 39 -4.84 8.11 -8.97
CA ASN A 39 -5.11 6.89 -8.22
C ASN A 39 -4.96 5.68 -9.16
N VAL A 40 -4.35 4.61 -8.66
CA VAL A 40 -4.04 3.40 -9.44
C VAL A 40 -5.01 2.23 -9.18
N ASP A 41 -6.22 2.52 -8.68
CA ASP A 41 -7.30 1.54 -8.44
C ASP A 41 -6.90 0.34 -7.57
N GLN A 42 -6.17 0.63 -6.48
CA GLN A 42 -5.77 -0.36 -5.47
C GLN A 42 -6.11 0.12 -4.06
N ASN A 43 -7.36 0.55 -3.90
CA ASN A 43 -7.86 1.06 -2.64
C ASN A 43 -8.58 -0.05 -1.87
N TRP A 44 -8.22 -0.24 -0.60
CA TRP A 44 -9.03 -1.04 0.31
C TRP A 44 -9.16 -0.32 1.64
N TYR A 45 -10.25 -0.60 2.34
CA TYR A 45 -10.53 -0.01 3.63
C TYR A 45 -11.04 -1.06 4.59
N ARG A 46 -10.66 -0.92 5.84
CA ARG A 46 -11.22 -1.68 6.96
C ARG A 46 -11.99 -0.74 7.83
N LEU A 47 -13.31 -0.72 7.63
CA LEU A 47 -14.22 -0.15 8.61
C LEU A 47 -14.30 -1.09 9.81
N VAL A 48 -14.43 -0.51 11.00
CA VAL A 48 -14.54 -1.23 12.25
C VAL A 48 -15.98 -1.17 12.74
N SER A 49 -16.49 -2.29 13.24
CA SER A 49 -17.82 -2.36 13.84
C SER A 49 -17.83 -1.74 15.24
N GLU A 50 -18.99 -1.50 15.84
CA GLU A 50 -19.09 -1.06 17.25
C GLU A 50 -18.37 -2.01 18.22
N LYS A 51 -18.31 -3.30 17.91
CA LYS A 51 -17.57 -4.29 18.71
C LYS A 51 -16.06 -4.04 18.65
N ASP A 52 -15.53 -3.77 17.46
CA ASP A 52 -14.12 -3.45 17.24
C ASP A 52 -13.71 -2.12 17.92
N ILE A 53 -14.63 -1.16 18.03
CA ILE A 53 -14.42 0.08 18.80
C ILE A 53 -14.18 -0.24 20.29
N ARG A 54 -14.93 -1.20 20.86
CA ARG A 54 -14.71 -1.65 22.25
C ARG A 54 -13.36 -2.36 22.42
N GLU A 55 -12.87 -3.01 21.37
CA GLU A 55 -11.53 -3.62 21.29
C GLU A 55 -10.43 -2.60 20.91
N LYS A 56 -10.75 -1.29 20.86
CA LYS A 56 -9.84 -0.19 20.51
C LYS A 56 -9.16 -0.34 19.14
N ARG A 57 -9.81 -1.01 18.18
CA ARG A 57 -9.31 -1.07 16.80
C ARG A 57 -9.67 0.22 16.07
N THR A 58 -8.70 0.75 15.32
CA THR A 58 -8.90 1.93 14.48
C THR A 58 -9.19 1.52 13.03
N PRO A 59 -10.25 2.08 12.41
CA PRO A 59 -10.48 1.87 11.00
C PRO A 59 -9.41 2.61 10.21
N HIS A 60 -9.04 2.04 9.08
CA HIS A 60 -7.99 2.58 8.22
C HIS A 60 -8.22 2.17 6.78
N ALA A 61 -7.59 2.92 5.89
CA ALA A 61 -7.59 2.63 4.47
C ALA A 61 -6.18 2.70 3.91
N VAL A 62 -6.02 2.03 2.77
CA VAL A 62 -4.81 2.04 1.97
C VAL A 62 -5.19 2.45 0.55
N ALA A 63 -4.37 3.31 -0.05
CA ALA A 63 -4.48 3.68 -1.44
C ALA A 63 -3.11 3.77 -2.11
N GLY A 64 -3.12 3.53 -3.42
CA GLY A 64 -1.96 3.71 -4.29
C GLY A 64 -2.16 4.89 -5.24
N PHE A 65 -1.11 5.67 -5.44
CA PHE A 65 -1.06 6.74 -6.44
C PHE A 65 0.25 6.68 -7.21
N ASP A 66 0.21 6.99 -8.49
CA ASP A 66 1.42 7.39 -9.21
C ASP A 66 1.94 8.69 -8.59
N CYS A 67 3.26 8.90 -8.58
CA CYS A 67 3.82 10.15 -8.09
C CYS A 67 5.03 10.62 -8.91
N THR A 68 5.24 11.94 -8.90
CA THR A 68 6.39 12.58 -9.55
C THR A 68 7.25 13.24 -8.50
N TYR A 69 8.54 13.00 -8.56
CA TYR A 69 9.50 13.70 -7.72
C TYR A 69 9.60 15.17 -8.13
N ILE A 70 9.61 16.07 -7.15
CA ILE A 70 9.70 17.51 -7.39
C ILE A 70 10.83 18.21 -6.62
N GLY A 71 11.52 17.53 -5.69
CA GLY A 71 12.72 18.08 -5.05
C GLY A 71 13.21 17.31 -3.81
N GLY A 72 14.43 17.61 -3.35
CA GLY A 72 15.06 16.97 -2.19
C GLY A 72 16.13 15.93 -2.57
N LEU A 73 16.29 14.86 -1.80
CA LEU A 73 17.24 13.79 -2.10
C LEU A 73 16.56 12.63 -2.82
N ILE A 74 17.15 12.17 -3.93
CA ILE A 74 16.81 10.90 -4.56
C ILE A 74 18.09 10.05 -4.66
N PRO A 75 18.10 8.84 -4.06
CA PRO A 75 19.24 7.91 -4.17
C PRO A 75 19.23 7.07 -5.45
N ASP A 76 18.28 7.27 -6.37
CA ASP A 76 17.94 6.32 -7.43
C ASP A 76 17.76 6.99 -8.79
N ASN A 77 18.17 6.32 -9.86
CA ASN A 77 17.98 6.79 -11.24
C ASN A 77 16.63 6.38 -11.83
N ALA A 78 15.76 5.74 -11.05
CA ALA A 78 14.41 5.39 -11.49
C ALA A 78 13.64 6.65 -11.97
N THR A 79 12.85 6.46 -13.02
CA THR A 79 12.07 7.53 -13.67
C THR A 79 10.58 7.45 -13.38
N SER A 80 10.14 6.43 -12.63
CA SER A 80 8.73 6.18 -12.35
C SER A 80 8.56 5.67 -10.92
N PHE A 81 7.62 6.29 -10.22
CA PHE A 81 7.42 6.10 -8.80
C PHE A 81 5.95 5.96 -8.46
N HIS A 82 5.71 5.38 -7.30
CA HIS A 82 4.40 5.16 -6.74
C HIS A 82 4.43 5.47 -5.25
N VAL A 83 3.34 6.02 -4.72
CA VAL A 83 3.16 6.20 -3.28
C VAL A 83 2.00 5.35 -2.78
N THR A 84 2.25 4.65 -1.68
CA THR A 84 1.20 4.03 -0.88
C THR A 84 0.88 4.94 0.29
N ILE A 85 -0.40 5.23 0.46
CA ILE A 85 -0.94 6.03 1.55
C ILE A 85 -1.69 5.09 2.48
N LEU A 86 -1.28 5.01 3.74
CA LEU A 86 -2.08 4.39 4.80
C LEU A 86 -2.66 5.49 5.67
N MET A 87 -3.96 5.48 5.90
CA MET A 87 -4.61 6.59 6.61
C MET A 87 -5.65 6.09 7.60
N GLN A 88 -5.69 6.71 8.77
CA GLN A 88 -6.77 6.50 9.73
C GLN A 88 -8.10 7.00 9.15
N LEU A 89 -9.13 6.16 9.24
CA LEU A 89 -10.50 6.55 8.90
C LEU A 89 -11.30 6.92 10.16
N PRO A 90 -12.40 7.67 9.99
CA PRO A 90 -13.38 7.83 11.06
C PRO A 90 -14.12 6.51 11.33
N TYR A 91 -14.70 6.38 12.52
CA TYR A 91 -15.59 5.28 12.85
C TYR A 91 -16.81 5.27 11.94
N HIS A 92 -17.30 4.06 11.66
CA HIS A 92 -18.46 3.88 10.81
C HIS A 92 -19.68 4.63 11.36
N GLY A 93 -20.40 5.34 10.49
CA GLY A 93 -21.53 6.19 10.84
C GLY A 93 -21.14 7.61 11.30
N THR A 94 -19.84 7.92 11.43
CA THR A 94 -19.36 9.25 11.82
C THR A 94 -18.62 9.98 10.71
N GLU A 95 -18.58 9.42 9.50
CA GLU A 95 -17.85 9.93 8.34
C GLU A 95 -18.24 11.37 8.03
N PHE A 96 -19.52 11.71 8.17
CA PHE A 96 -20.08 13.03 7.88
C PHE A 96 -20.31 13.91 9.12
N HIS A 97 -19.91 13.46 10.32
CA HIS A 97 -20.01 14.29 11.52
C HIS A 97 -19.08 15.51 11.45
N PRO A 98 -19.28 16.54 12.30
CA PRO A 98 -18.35 17.67 12.34
C PRO A 98 -16.90 17.25 12.58
N ALA A 99 -15.95 18.00 12.01
CA ALA A 99 -14.51 17.72 12.12
C ALA A 99 -14.05 17.56 13.58
N SER A 100 -14.58 18.35 14.50
CA SER A 100 -14.31 18.25 15.95
C SER A 100 -14.75 16.91 16.55
N VAL A 101 -15.81 16.28 16.04
CA VAL A 101 -16.27 14.97 16.48
C VAL A 101 -15.34 13.87 15.97
N ARG A 102 -14.93 13.95 14.71
CA ARG A 102 -13.98 12.99 14.11
C ARG A 102 -12.58 13.13 14.72
N ALA A 103 -12.13 14.35 15.00
CA ALA A 103 -10.83 14.61 15.62
C ALA A 103 -10.65 13.91 16.97
N ARG A 104 -11.72 13.76 17.76
CA ARG A 104 -11.70 13.01 19.03
C ARG A 104 -11.42 11.51 18.85
N GLN A 105 -11.48 10.99 17.64
CA GLN A 105 -11.18 9.60 17.30
C GLN A 105 -9.72 9.42 16.89
N ALA A 106 -8.96 10.51 16.73
CA ALA A 106 -7.56 10.47 16.37
C ALA A 106 -6.75 9.57 17.31
N SER A 107 -6.00 8.65 16.72
CA SER A 107 -5.02 7.86 17.46
C SER A 107 -3.62 8.43 17.27
N GLU A 108 -2.82 8.33 18.31
CA GLU A 108 -1.45 8.85 18.30
C GLU A 108 -0.57 8.12 17.28
N LYS A 109 -0.72 6.80 17.19
CA LYS A 109 0.11 5.90 16.38
C LYS A 109 -0.72 5.16 15.34
N PRO A 110 -0.11 4.73 14.21
CA PRO A 110 -0.73 3.81 13.28
C PRO A 110 -1.25 2.55 13.98
N CYS A 111 -2.32 1.96 13.42
CA CYS A 111 -2.82 0.68 13.91
C CYS A 111 -1.77 -0.42 13.68
N TYR A 112 -1.88 -1.55 14.40
CA TYR A 112 -0.94 -2.66 14.28
C TYR A 112 -0.67 -3.07 12.83
N HIS A 113 -1.71 -3.17 11.98
CA HIS A 113 -1.54 -3.56 10.58
C HIS A 113 -0.80 -2.51 9.75
N ALA A 114 -1.08 -1.22 9.97
CA ALA A 114 -0.39 -0.15 9.26
C ALA A 114 1.07 -0.04 9.69
N GLN A 115 1.34 -0.17 11.00
CA GLN A 115 2.70 -0.17 11.54
C GLN A 115 3.49 -1.38 11.05
N ALA A 116 2.94 -2.59 11.15
CA ALA A 116 3.61 -3.81 10.70
C ALA A 116 3.96 -3.77 9.21
N ARG A 117 3.09 -3.17 8.38
CA ARG A 117 3.39 -2.96 6.95
C ARG A 117 4.53 -1.97 6.75
N LEU A 118 4.52 -0.84 7.45
CA LEU A 118 5.62 0.14 7.37
C LEU A 118 6.95 -0.50 7.81
N ASP A 119 6.96 -1.22 8.94
CA ASP A 119 8.15 -1.89 9.46
C ASP A 119 8.69 -2.94 8.48
N ALA A 120 7.79 -3.70 7.82
CA ALA A 120 8.18 -4.66 6.80
C ALA A 120 8.83 -3.97 5.58
N LEU A 121 8.26 -2.86 5.09
CA LEU A 121 8.83 -2.11 3.96
C LEU A 121 10.20 -1.54 4.30
N ILE A 122 10.39 -1.03 5.53
CA ILE A 122 11.69 -0.54 6.02
C ILE A 122 12.69 -1.70 6.09
N SER A 123 12.30 -2.82 6.72
CA SER A 123 13.19 -3.97 6.88
C SER A 123 13.67 -4.51 5.52
N ILE A 124 12.76 -4.65 4.56
CA ILE A 124 13.08 -5.08 3.20
C ILE A 124 14.11 -4.15 2.54
N ALA A 125 13.92 -2.84 2.70
CA ALA A 125 14.80 -1.84 2.12
C ALA A 125 16.18 -1.82 2.80
N ASP A 126 16.24 -2.04 4.11
CA ASP A 126 17.49 -2.08 4.89
C ASP A 126 18.30 -3.35 4.62
N HIS A 127 17.64 -4.47 4.35
CA HIS A 127 18.30 -5.72 3.94
C HIS A 127 18.65 -5.76 2.45
N GLY A 128 18.27 -4.74 1.67
CA GLY A 128 18.60 -4.64 0.25
C GLY A 128 17.97 -5.75 -0.60
N CYS A 129 16.79 -6.25 -0.23
CA CYS A 129 16.06 -7.24 -1.02
C CYS A 129 15.84 -6.71 -2.45
N ARG A 130 16.02 -7.56 -3.46
CA ARG A 130 16.14 -7.15 -4.86
C ARG A 130 14.84 -7.20 -5.65
N PHE A 131 13.95 -8.11 -5.26
CA PHE A 131 12.68 -8.37 -5.92
C PHE A 131 11.53 -7.37 -5.61
N PRO A 132 11.46 -6.66 -4.45
CA PRO A 132 10.47 -5.62 -4.23
C PRO A 132 10.74 -4.36 -5.04
N PRO A 133 9.70 -3.56 -5.30
CA PRO A 133 9.82 -2.12 -5.40
C PRO A 133 10.69 -1.53 -4.28
N ARG A 134 11.73 -0.78 -4.64
CA ARG A 134 12.62 -0.17 -3.67
C ARG A 134 11.89 0.96 -2.95
N LEU A 135 11.94 0.93 -1.61
CA LEU A 135 11.44 2.02 -0.77
C LEU A 135 12.39 3.23 -0.88
N MET A 136 11.85 4.32 -1.41
CA MET A 136 12.56 5.55 -1.69
C MET A 136 12.52 6.52 -0.53
N ALA A 137 11.36 6.69 0.10
CA ALA A 137 11.18 7.58 1.23
C ALA A 137 9.88 7.21 1.95
N HIS A 138 9.78 7.58 3.22
CA HIS A 138 8.52 7.49 3.95
C HIS A 138 8.37 8.63 4.96
N SER A 139 7.17 8.75 5.52
CA SER A 139 6.91 9.64 6.65
C SER A 139 5.61 9.23 7.33
N THR A 140 5.60 9.24 8.66
CA THR A 140 4.37 9.18 9.45
C THR A 140 3.99 10.59 9.90
N GLN A 141 2.76 11.00 9.59
CA GLN A 141 2.28 12.36 9.80
C GLN A 141 0.91 12.37 10.46
N LYS A 142 0.45 13.59 10.79
CA LYS A 142 -0.90 13.86 11.26
C LYS A 142 -1.73 14.44 10.12
N GLN A 143 -2.97 13.97 10.03
CA GLN A 143 -3.96 14.56 9.14
C GLN A 143 -4.26 15.99 9.60
N ASP A 144 -4.38 16.89 8.63
CA ASP A 144 -4.72 18.30 8.86
C ASP A 144 -6.17 18.48 9.35
N GLU A 145 -6.56 19.74 9.57
CA GLU A 145 -7.91 20.11 10.05
C GLU A 145 -9.04 19.70 9.10
N ASN A 146 -8.74 19.51 7.82
CA ASN A 146 -9.67 19.08 6.78
C ASN A 146 -9.60 17.56 6.52
N GLY A 147 -8.73 16.85 7.23
CA GLY A 147 -8.59 15.40 7.13
C GLY A 147 -9.86 14.65 7.50
N LEU A 148 -9.91 13.37 7.11
CA LEU A 148 -11.01 12.48 7.48
C LEU A 148 -11.09 12.30 8.99
N VAL A 149 -9.94 12.20 9.64
CA VAL A 149 -9.78 12.25 11.09
C VAL A 149 -8.73 13.30 11.42
N PRO A 150 -9.11 14.56 11.66
CA PRO A 150 -8.14 15.61 11.99
C PRO A 150 -7.28 15.22 13.20
N GLY A 151 -5.97 15.34 13.08
CA GLY A 151 -5.00 14.86 14.09
C GLY A 151 -4.84 13.33 14.15
N GLY A 152 -5.57 12.57 13.32
CA GLY A 152 -5.34 11.14 13.10
C GLY A 152 -4.05 10.91 12.33
N TRP A 153 -3.57 9.66 12.29
CA TRP A 153 -2.34 9.34 11.58
C TRP A 153 -2.57 9.19 10.06
N ILE A 154 -1.51 9.47 9.31
CA ILE A 154 -1.38 9.18 7.88
C ILE A 154 0.09 8.82 7.60
N VAL A 155 0.33 7.76 6.83
CA VAL A 155 1.65 7.28 6.47
C VAL A 155 1.77 7.32 4.95
N TYR A 156 2.86 7.89 4.47
CA TYR A 156 3.23 7.89 3.07
C TYR A 156 4.48 7.03 2.88
N CYS A 157 4.46 6.12 1.92
CA CYS A 157 5.62 5.36 1.50
C CYS A 157 5.78 5.51 -0.01
N VAL A 158 6.90 6.07 -0.47
CA VAL A 158 7.22 6.20 -1.89
C VAL A 158 8.17 5.11 -2.30
N HIS A 159 7.92 4.51 -3.46
CA HIS A 159 8.68 3.38 -3.99
C HIS A 159 8.87 3.53 -5.49
N THR A 160 9.83 2.80 -6.04
CA THR A 160 9.94 2.64 -7.50
C THR A 160 8.72 1.93 -8.07
N ARG A 161 8.28 2.29 -9.28
CA ARG A 161 7.16 1.60 -9.94
C ARG A 161 7.52 0.15 -10.26
N THR A 162 6.56 -0.76 -10.04
CA THR A 162 6.69 -2.16 -10.46
C THR A 162 6.71 -2.27 -11.99
N ARG A 163 7.62 -3.10 -12.53
CA ARG A 163 7.80 -3.36 -13.96
C ARG A 163 7.22 -4.71 -14.35
N GLY A 164 7.01 -4.89 -15.65
CA GLY A 164 6.53 -6.16 -16.21
C GLY A 164 5.02 -6.34 -16.17
N VAL A 165 4.59 -7.53 -16.57
CA VAL A 165 3.18 -7.91 -16.66
C VAL A 165 2.78 -8.72 -15.43
N LEU A 166 1.61 -8.42 -14.89
CA LEU A 166 1.03 -9.14 -13.75
C LEU A 166 0.78 -10.60 -14.11
N LEU A 167 1.59 -11.51 -13.55
CA LEU A 167 1.54 -12.95 -13.80
C LEU A 167 0.30 -13.62 -13.21
N MET A 168 -0.10 -13.17 -12.01
CA MET A 168 -1.22 -13.74 -11.27
C MET A 168 -1.68 -12.74 -10.19
N LYS A 169 -3.00 -12.56 -10.05
CA LYS A 169 -3.59 -11.88 -8.89
C LYS A 169 -3.82 -12.89 -7.77
N SER A 170 -3.37 -12.53 -6.58
CA SER A 170 -3.28 -13.49 -5.48
C SER A 170 -4.63 -13.95 -4.89
N HIS A 171 -5.67 -13.12 -4.97
CA HIS A 171 -7.02 -13.42 -4.45
C HIS A 171 -7.86 -14.35 -5.35
N LEU A 172 -7.34 -14.83 -6.48
CA LEU A 172 -8.07 -15.65 -7.44
C LEU A 172 -7.82 -17.17 -7.33
N CYS A 173 -7.24 -17.66 -6.22
CA CYS A 173 -6.99 -19.10 -6.08
C CYS A 173 -7.27 -19.64 -4.67
N PRO A 174 -8.37 -20.40 -4.54
CA PRO A 174 -8.31 -21.65 -3.79
C PRO A 174 -8.44 -22.89 -4.69
N SER A 175 -8.78 -22.75 -5.98
CA SER A 175 -8.90 -23.92 -6.86
C SER A 175 -8.78 -23.59 -8.35
N ILE A 176 -7.88 -24.31 -9.01
CA ILE A 176 -7.99 -24.73 -10.42
C ILE A 176 -8.00 -23.61 -11.46
N ARG A 177 -6.88 -23.48 -12.19
CA ARG A 177 -6.82 -23.02 -13.60
C ARG A 177 -7.77 -21.86 -13.92
N THR A 178 -7.72 -20.79 -13.14
CA THR A 178 -8.48 -19.59 -13.46
C THR A 178 -7.95 -19.07 -14.79
N ARG A 179 -8.78 -19.16 -15.84
CA ARG A 179 -8.52 -18.59 -17.16
C ARG A 179 -8.09 -17.13 -16.96
N GLY A 180 -6.81 -16.82 -17.13
CA GLY A 180 -6.26 -15.47 -16.92
C GLY A 180 -4.90 -15.40 -16.22
N ALA A 181 -4.38 -16.50 -15.65
CA ALA A 181 -3.00 -16.52 -15.17
C ALA A 181 -2.03 -16.67 -16.36
N ILE A 182 -1.56 -15.54 -16.90
CA ILE A 182 -0.62 -15.46 -18.02
C ILE A 182 0.66 -16.29 -17.77
N PHE A 183 0.96 -16.59 -16.50
CA PHE A 183 2.05 -17.49 -16.12
C PHE A 183 2.03 -18.82 -16.89
N PHE A 184 0.86 -19.41 -17.13
CA PHE A 184 0.78 -20.71 -17.81
C PHE A 184 0.98 -20.64 -19.32
N ASP A 185 0.89 -19.44 -19.90
CA ASP A 185 1.09 -19.20 -21.34
C ASP A 185 2.59 -19.14 -21.69
N TYR A 186 3.46 -18.95 -20.69
CA TYR A 186 4.91 -18.94 -20.87
C TYR A 186 5.50 -20.34 -21.17
N PRO A 187 6.58 -20.41 -21.96
CA PRO A 187 7.36 -21.64 -22.15
C PRO A 187 7.80 -22.25 -20.83
N ARG A 188 8.01 -23.58 -20.83
CA ARG A 188 8.39 -24.31 -19.61
C ARG A 188 9.66 -23.72 -18.96
N GLU A 189 10.65 -23.37 -19.77
CA GLU A 189 11.92 -22.79 -19.28
C GLU A 189 11.70 -21.48 -18.55
N SER A 190 10.92 -20.55 -19.11
CA SER A 190 10.55 -19.29 -18.47
C SER A 190 9.78 -19.52 -17.17
N ARG A 191 8.85 -20.48 -17.15
CA ARG A 191 8.09 -20.82 -15.93
C ARG A 191 8.98 -21.41 -14.83
N ASP A 192 9.96 -22.24 -15.20
CA ASP A 192 10.91 -22.84 -14.25
C ASP A 192 11.89 -21.78 -13.70
N LEU A 193 12.29 -20.81 -14.54
CA LEU A 193 13.01 -19.61 -14.10
C LEU A 193 12.18 -18.75 -13.13
N ILE A 194 10.94 -18.42 -13.48
CA ILE A 194 10.03 -17.66 -12.61
C ILE A 194 9.89 -18.35 -11.25
N ARG A 195 9.70 -19.68 -11.22
CA ARG A 195 9.60 -20.44 -9.96
C ARG A 195 10.87 -20.36 -9.12
N SER A 196 12.05 -20.44 -9.76
CA SER A 196 13.32 -20.34 -9.03
C SER A 196 13.53 -18.95 -8.44
N LEU A 197 13.15 -17.90 -9.19
CA LEU A 197 13.18 -16.51 -8.73
C LEU A 197 12.18 -16.25 -7.61
N VAL A 198 10.96 -16.79 -7.69
CA VAL A 198 9.98 -16.73 -6.59
C VAL A 198 10.57 -17.36 -5.32
N LYS A 199 11.19 -18.54 -5.43
CA LYS A 199 11.84 -19.18 -4.28
C LYS A 199 12.96 -18.32 -3.69
N ALA A 200 13.79 -17.71 -4.54
CA ALA A 200 14.84 -16.79 -4.09
C ALA A 200 14.26 -15.55 -3.38
N ALA A 201 13.20 -14.98 -3.91
CA ALA A 201 12.44 -13.89 -3.31
C ALA A 201 11.94 -14.22 -1.90
N TYR A 202 11.33 -15.40 -1.70
CA TYR A 202 10.89 -15.83 -0.37
C TYR A 202 12.03 -15.91 0.64
N ASN A 203 13.19 -16.45 0.23
CA ASN A 203 14.35 -16.54 1.09
C ASN A 203 14.92 -15.15 1.46
N GLU A 204 14.93 -14.20 0.52
CA GLU A 204 15.33 -12.81 0.82
C GLU A 204 14.41 -12.17 1.86
N LEU A 205 13.10 -12.42 1.78
CA LEU A 205 12.14 -11.88 2.74
C LEU A 205 12.25 -12.48 4.12
N GLU A 206 12.44 -13.80 4.18
CA GLU A 206 12.70 -14.49 5.45
C GLU A 206 13.97 -13.95 6.11
N SER A 207 15.02 -13.69 5.32
CA SER A 207 16.25 -13.06 5.82
C SER A 207 16.03 -11.64 6.35
N ALA A 208 15.09 -10.90 5.76
CA ALA A 208 14.64 -9.59 6.23
C ALA A 208 13.59 -9.68 7.36
N LYS A 209 13.33 -10.88 7.90
CA LYS A 209 12.30 -11.16 8.92
C LYS A 209 10.91 -10.66 8.51
N VAL A 210 10.58 -10.72 7.23
CA VAL A 210 9.25 -10.38 6.73
C VAL A 210 8.53 -11.65 6.34
N SER A 211 7.37 -11.88 6.96
CA SER A 211 6.44 -12.92 6.55
C SER A 211 5.34 -12.35 5.70
N ILE A 212 5.09 -13.03 4.58
CA ILE A 212 4.04 -12.68 3.64
C ILE A 212 3.18 -13.92 3.41
N ARG A 213 1.87 -13.74 3.51
CA ARG A 213 0.91 -14.79 3.17
C ARG A 213 0.88 -14.97 1.66
N ASN A 214 1.07 -16.20 1.18
CA ASN A 214 1.13 -16.55 -0.24
C ASN A 214 -0.11 -16.12 -1.04
N GLU A 215 -1.25 -15.89 -0.37
CA GLU A 215 -2.52 -15.51 -0.97
C GLU A 215 -2.67 -14.01 -1.19
N GLU A 216 -1.67 -13.19 -0.90
CA GLU A 216 -1.78 -11.73 -0.99
C GLU A 216 -0.82 -11.06 -1.99
N VAL A 217 0.13 -11.78 -2.61
CA VAL A 217 1.20 -11.19 -3.43
C VAL A 217 0.88 -11.12 -4.91
N ASP A 218 0.93 -9.92 -5.48
CA ASP A 218 0.89 -9.74 -6.92
C ASP A 218 2.32 -9.91 -7.50
N LEU A 219 2.48 -10.85 -8.43
CA LEU A 219 3.76 -11.14 -9.08
C LEU A 219 3.81 -10.52 -10.46
N TYR A 220 4.86 -9.80 -10.78
CA TYR A 220 5.09 -9.16 -12.07
C TYR A 220 6.33 -9.73 -12.73
N TRP A 221 6.24 -9.96 -14.03
CA TRP A 221 7.33 -10.49 -14.84
C TRP A 221 7.64 -9.57 -16.00
N ASP A 222 8.88 -9.09 -16.04
CA ASP A 222 9.41 -8.34 -17.17
C ASP A 222 10.16 -9.32 -18.09
N GLU A 223 9.54 -9.67 -19.22
CA GLU A 223 10.12 -10.60 -20.18
C GLU A 223 11.37 -10.04 -20.85
N CYS A 224 11.46 -8.72 -21.03
CA CYS A 224 12.59 -8.08 -21.69
C CYS A 224 13.86 -8.15 -20.84
N SER A 225 13.73 -7.97 -19.51
CA SER A 225 14.86 -8.08 -18.58
C SER A 225 14.99 -9.45 -17.92
N SER A 226 14.00 -10.35 -18.10
CA SER A 226 13.87 -11.60 -17.35
C SER A 226 13.92 -11.40 -15.83
N GLU A 227 13.30 -10.30 -15.36
CA GLU A 227 13.25 -9.95 -13.96
C GLU A 227 11.87 -10.21 -13.38
N LEU A 228 11.87 -10.77 -12.17
CA LEU A 228 10.68 -10.91 -11.35
C LEU A 228 10.60 -9.73 -10.38
N GLN A 229 9.44 -9.14 -10.25
CA GLN A 229 9.12 -8.24 -9.14
C GLN A 229 7.87 -8.71 -8.43
N TYR A 230 7.87 -8.68 -7.10
CA TYR A 230 6.65 -8.86 -6.33
C TYR A 230 6.15 -7.51 -5.81
N CYS A 231 4.85 -7.42 -5.62
CA CYS A 231 4.20 -6.18 -5.28
C CYS A 231 3.36 -6.37 -4.01
N TYR A 232 3.66 -5.56 -2.99
CA TYR A 232 3.11 -5.69 -1.64
C TYR A 232 1.97 -4.74 -1.31
N TRP A 233 1.51 -3.93 -2.26
CA TRP A 233 0.52 -2.86 -1.99
C TRP A 233 -0.75 -3.42 -1.30
N ASN A 234 -1.09 -4.68 -1.60
CA ASN A 234 -2.27 -5.39 -1.10
C ASN A 234 -2.00 -6.34 0.10
N VAL A 235 -0.75 -6.50 0.54
CA VAL A 235 -0.34 -7.59 1.45
C VAL A 235 -0.28 -7.15 2.91
N LEU A 236 -0.88 -7.91 3.81
CA LEU A 236 -0.56 -7.87 5.24
C LEU A 236 0.84 -8.47 5.43
N ALA A 237 1.87 -7.69 5.10
CA ALA A 237 3.24 -8.04 5.44
C ALA A 237 3.41 -7.81 6.95
N ILE A 238 3.90 -8.82 7.65
CA ILE A 238 4.15 -8.75 9.09
C ILE A 238 5.66 -8.93 9.29
N SER A 239 6.27 -7.98 9.99
CA SER A 239 7.62 -8.18 10.53
C SER A 239 7.55 -9.25 11.63
N LEU A 240 8.38 -10.29 11.50
CA LEU A 240 8.54 -11.38 12.46
C LEU A 240 9.44 -10.99 13.64
#